data_AF-A0A5S4WPB0-F1
#
_entry.id   AF-A0A5S4WPB0-F1
#
_cell.length_a   1.000
_cell.length_b   1.000
_cell.length_c   1.000
_cell.angle_alpha   90.00
_cell.angle_beta   90.00
_cell.angle_gamma   90.00
#
_symmetry.space_group_name_H-M   'P 1'
#
loop_
_entity.id
_entity.type
_entity.pdbx_description
1 polymer ?
#
loop_
_entity_poly.entity_id
_entity_poly.type
_entity_poly.pdbx_seq_one_letter_code
_entity_poly.pdbx_strand_id
1 'polypeptide(L)'
;MLLVPGGMFRMGSDKHYPEEKPAHRVAVDSFRIDRTPVTNQQFRAFIEVTGYVTFAEIAPDPNDYPGALPHMLKAGSLVFNPPDHPVDLRDRNSSVGKLDKALDVAQAEGWTIVDMKNDWKRVFAFEGK
;
A
#
# COMPACT_ATOMS: atom_id res chain seq x y z
N MET A 1 -6.19 1.08 20.58
CA MET A 1 -7.59 0.84 20.14
C MET A 1 -8.63 1.67 20.89
N LEU A 2 -9.59 2.25 20.16
CA LEU A 2 -10.78 2.98 20.62
C LEU A 2 -12.03 2.14 20.33
N LEU A 3 -13.05 2.19 21.20
CA LEU A 3 -14.36 1.59 20.94
C LEU A 3 -15.17 2.49 20.01
N VAL A 4 -15.63 1.93 18.90
CA VAL A 4 -16.59 2.54 17.98
C VAL A 4 -17.95 1.90 18.27
N PRO A 5 -18.95 2.67 18.72
CA PRO A 5 -20.30 2.16 18.88
C PRO A 5 -20.86 1.67 17.55
N GLY A 6 -21.52 0.52 17.57
CA GLY A 6 -22.24 -0.01 16.42
C GLY A 6 -23.43 0.86 16.03
N GLY A 7 -23.95 0.65 14.83
CA GLY A 7 -25.08 1.40 14.32
C GLY A 7 -25.34 1.21 12.83
N MET A 8 -26.39 1.89 12.37
CA MET A 8 -26.73 1.98 10.95
C MET A 8 -26.17 3.26 10.37
N PHE A 9 -25.49 3.19 9.23
CA PHE A 9 -25.00 4.36 8.51
C PHE A 9 -25.13 4.18 7.00
N ARG A 10 -24.87 5.26 6.24
CA ARG A 10 -24.83 5.21 4.78
C ARG A 10 -23.37 5.02 4.32
N MET A 11 -23.09 3.88 3.70
CA MET A 11 -21.79 3.53 3.13
C MET A 11 -21.79 3.79 1.62
N GLY A 12 -20.64 4.19 1.06
CA GLY A 12 -20.49 4.53 -0.35
C GLY A 12 -21.00 5.93 -0.71
N SER A 13 -21.01 6.25 -1.99
CA SER A 13 -21.31 7.58 -2.51
C SER A 13 -21.82 7.55 -3.96
N ASP A 14 -22.97 8.17 -4.23
CA ASP A 14 -23.55 8.26 -5.58
C ASP A 14 -22.98 9.39 -6.46
N LYS A 15 -22.11 10.25 -5.91
CA LYS A 15 -21.69 11.51 -6.56
C LYS A 15 -20.22 11.56 -6.95
N HIS A 16 -19.40 10.64 -6.44
CA HIS A 16 -17.95 10.64 -6.66
C HIS A 16 -17.55 9.58 -7.68
N TYR A 17 -16.74 8.59 -7.30
CA TYR A 17 -16.26 7.58 -8.21
C TYR A 17 -17.33 6.52 -8.53
N PRO A 18 -17.38 5.97 -9.76
CA PRO A 18 -18.33 4.89 -10.10
C PRO A 18 -18.25 3.69 -9.16
N GLU A 19 -17.05 3.29 -8.75
CA GLU A 19 -16.77 2.18 -7.83
C GLU A 19 -17.22 2.43 -6.38
N GLU A 20 -17.51 3.68 -6.02
CA GLU A 20 -18.09 4.02 -4.71
C GLU A 20 -19.63 3.91 -4.69
N LYS A 21 -20.26 3.70 -5.85
CA LYS A 21 -21.71 3.56 -5.99
C LYS A 21 -22.16 2.11 -5.79
N PRO A 22 -23.43 1.89 -5.41
CA PRO A 22 -24.38 2.89 -4.91
C PRO A 22 -24.17 3.17 -3.43
N ALA A 23 -24.55 4.37 -2.99
CA ALA A 23 -24.67 4.64 -1.57
C ALA A 23 -25.83 3.82 -0.97
N HIS A 24 -25.58 3.07 0.10
CA HIS A 24 -26.58 2.18 0.69
C HIS A 24 -26.44 2.11 2.22
N ARG A 25 -27.49 1.59 2.90
CA ARG A 25 -27.54 1.47 4.36
C ARG A 25 -26.84 0.19 4.82
N VAL A 26 -25.90 0.32 5.76
CA VAL A 26 -25.16 -0.79 6.34
C VAL A 26 -25.30 -0.76 7.87
N ALA A 27 -25.48 -1.94 8.46
CA ALA A 27 -25.42 -2.18 9.90
C ALA A 27 -24.04 -2.74 10.26
N VAL A 28 -23.41 -2.21 11.30
CA VAL A 28 -22.21 -2.82 11.89
C VAL A 28 -22.37 -2.89 13.41
N ASP A 29 -21.89 -3.97 14.00
CA ASP A 29 -21.80 -4.11 15.45
C ASP A 29 -20.74 -3.17 16.03
N SER A 30 -20.73 -3.04 17.35
CA SER A 30 -19.67 -2.27 18.03
C SER A 30 -18.34 -3.00 17.88
N PHE A 31 -17.28 -2.27 17.55
CA PHE A 31 -15.93 -2.84 17.37
C PHE A 31 -14.86 -1.88 17.89
N ARG A 32 -13.63 -2.38 18.01
CA ARG A 32 -12.48 -1.56 18.39
C ARG A 32 -11.60 -1.29 17.19
N ILE A 33 -11.15 -0.06 17.02
CA ILE A 33 -10.25 0.36 15.94
C ILE A 33 -9.03 1.08 16.51
N ASP A 34 -7.85 0.90 15.92
CA ASP A 34 -6.70 1.69 16.31
C ASP A 34 -6.82 3.14 15.85
N ARG A 35 -6.31 4.06 16.68
CA ARG A 35 -6.36 5.51 16.41
C ARG A 35 -5.35 5.91 15.33
N THR A 36 -4.28 5.14 15.19
CA THR A 36 -3.21 5.37 14.23
C THR A 36 -2.99 4.08 13.43
N PRO A 37 -2.48 4.18 12.19
CA PRO A 37 -1.95 3.01 11.49
C PRO A 37 -0.88 2.30 12.32
N VAL A 38 -0.62 1.03 12.00
CA VAL A 38 0.50 0.29 12.58
C VAL A 38 1.80 0.99 12.19
N THR A 39 2.62 1.30 13.19
CA THR A 39 3.91 1.96 12.98
C THR A 39 5.02 0.96 12.66
N ASN A 40 6.11 1.42 12.04
CA ASN A 40 7.30 0.60 11.80
C ASN A 40 7.85 -0.01 13.10
N GLN A 41 7.81 0.73 14.21
CA GLN A 41 8.26 0.24 15.51
C GLN A 41 7.40 -0.94 16.00
N GLN A 42 6.07 -0.84 15.88
CA GLN A 42 5.15 -1.90 16.29
C GLN A 42 5.29 -3.13 15.39
N PHE A 43 5.38 -2.93 14.07
CA PHE A 43 5.53 -4.04 13.13
C PHE A 43 6.87 -4.75 13.31
N ARG A 44 7.95 -4.01 13.58
CA ARG A 44 9.25 -4.59 13.92
C ARG A 44 9.19 -5.46 15.17
N ALA A 45 8.56 -4.99 16.24
CA ALA A 45 8.41 -5.79 17.45
C ALA A 45 7.64 -7.10 17.18
N PHE A 46 6.62 -7.05 16.31
CA PHE A 46 5.91 -8.25 15.86
C PHE A 46 6.84 -9.23 15.11
N ILE A 47 7.66 -8.75 14.17
CA ILE A 47 8.63 -9.58 13.45
C ILE A 47 9.64 -10.21 14.41
N GLU A 48 10.19 -9.42 15.34
CA GLU A 48 11.23 -9.90 16.28
C GLU A 48 10.70 -11.02 17.19
N VAL A 49 9.43 -10.99 17.55
CA VAL A 49 8.81 -12.05 18.39
C VAL A 49 8.40 -13.27 17.58
N THR A 50 7.91 -13.09 16.35
CA THR A 50 7.27 -14.16 15.57
C THR A 50 8.17 -14.77 14.51
N GLY A 51 9.25 -14.09 14.12
CA GLY A 51 10.05 -14.44 12.94
C GLY A 51 9.27 -14.30 11.63
N TYR A 52 8.21 -13.48 11.60
CA TYR A 52 7.35 -13.33 10.43
C TYR A 52 8.13 -12.82 9.22
N VAL A 53 7.95 -13.49 8.09
CA VAL A 53 8.49 -13.11 6.77
C VAL A 53 7.33 -12.57 5.94
N THR A 54 7.43 -11.33 5.46
CA THR A 54 6.36 -10.72 4.67
C THR A 54 6.27 -11.33 3.28
N PHE A 55 5.10 -11.22 2.64
CA PHE A 55 4.93 -11.66 1.26
C PHE A 55 5.93 -10.98 0.30
N ALA A 56 6.25 -9.71 0.54
CA ALA A 56 7.22 -8.96 -0.26
C ALA A 56 8.67 -9.50 -0.13
N GLU A 57 8.98 -10.27 0.91
CA GLU A 57 10.30 -10.90 1.10
C GLU A 57 10.39 -12.30 0.49
N ILE A 58 9.27 -12.84 0.00
CA ILE A 58 9.20 -14.15 -0.64
C ILE A 58 9.35 -13.97 -2.16
N ALA A 59 10.20 -14.78 -2.77
CA ALA A 59 10.33 -14.79 -4.22
C ALA A 59 8.99 -15.26 -4.85
N PRO A 60 8.46 -14.55 -5.86
CA PRO A 60 7.19 -14.94 -6.47
C PRO A 60 7.27 -16.34 -7.11
N ASP A 61 6.22 -17.14 -6.98
CA ASP A 61 6.13 -18.44 -7.67
C ASP A 61 5.94 -18.20 -9.18
N PRO A 62 6.81 -18.74 -10.06
CA PRO A 62 6.65 -18.60 -11.51
C PRO A 62 5.28 -19.03 -12.04
N ASN A 63 4.58 -19.95 -11.37
CA ASN A 63 3.27 -20.43 -11.79
C ASN A 63 2.17 -19.36 -11.66
N ASP A 64 2.34 -18.41 -10.71
CA ASP A 64 1.41 -17.30 -10.52
C ASP A 64 1.60 -16.19 -11.57
N TYR A 65 2.73 -16.21 -12.30
CA TYR A 65 3.14 -15.17 -13.25
C TYR A 65 3.56 -15.76 -14.61
N PRO A 66 2.63 -16.39 -15.35
CA PRO A 66 2.94 -16.99 -16.65
C PRO A 66 3.42 -15.91 -17.64
N GLY A 67 4.64 -16.09 -18.15
CA GLY A 67 5.28 -15.17 -19.10
C GLY A 67 6.27 -14.18 -18.46
N ALA A 68 6.37 -14.13 -17.14
CA ALA A 68 7.43 -13.38 -16.47
C ALA A 68 8.81 -14.00 -16.75
N LEU A 69 9.80 -13.15 -17.03
CA LEU A 69 11.18 -13.61 -17.21
C LEU A 69 11.74 -14.04 -15.85
N PRO A 70 12.46 -15.19 -15.74
CA PRO A 70 12.91 -15.71 -14.45
C PRO A 70 13.75 -14.73 -13.61
N HIS A 71 14.49 -13.82 -14.25
CA HIS A 71 15.30 -12.83 -13.55
C HIS A 71 14.49 -11.65 -12.98
N MET A 72 13.21 -11.52 -13.33
CA MET A 72 12.27 -10.53 -12.78
C MET A 72 11.54 -11.03 -11.53
N LEU A 73 11.52 -12.35 -11.30
CA LEU A 73 10.86 -12.97 -10.14
C LEU A 73 11.74 -12.85 -8.89
N LYS A 74 11.82 -11.63 -8.36
CA LYS A 74 12.57 -11.31 -7.15
C LYS A 74 11.61 -10.89 -6.05
N ALA A 75 11.97 -11.23 -4.82
CA ALA A 75 11.36 -10.62 -3.65
C ALA A 75 11.54 -9.10 -3.73
N GLY A 76 10.48 -8.35 -3.44
CA GLY A 76 10.50 -6.90 -3.48
C GLY A 76 9.10 -6.30 -3.34
N SER A 77 9.08 -4.99 -3.08
CA SER A 77 7.87 -4.19 -3.16
C SER A 77 8.14 -2.98 -4.03
N LEU A 78 7.12 -2.53 -4.75
CA LEU A 78 7.15 -1.22 -5.38
C LEU A 78 6.97 -0.16 -4.28
N VAL A 79 7.84 0.84 -4.29
CA VAL A 79 7.65 2.05 -3.51
C VAL A 79 7.44 3.22 -4.44
N PHE A 80 6.59 4.14 -4.02
CA PHE A 80 6.44 5.40 -4.72
C PHE A 80 7.63 6.28 -4.38
N ASN A 81 8.40 6.66 -5.39
CA ASN A 81 9.36 7.75 -5.25
C ASN A 81 8.63 9.06 -5.56
N PRO A 82 8.44 9.95 -4.58
CA PRO A 82 7.75 11.21 -4.84
C PRO A 82 8.52 12.04 -5.88
N PRO A 83 7.81 12.78 -6.75
CA PRO A 83 8.46 13.73 -7.64
C PRO A 83 9.26 14.75 -6.81
N ASP A 84 10.38 15.20 -7.37
CA ASP A 84 11.25 16.23 -6.79
C ASP A 84 10.62 17.65 -6.82
N HIS A 85 9.41 17.74 -7.35
CA HIS A 85 8.62 18.96 -7.48
C HIS A 85 7.19 18.74 -6.96
N PRO A 86 6.52 19.82 -6.48
CA PRO A 86 5.11 19.75 -6.10
C PRO A 86 4.22 19.36 -7.28
N VAL A 87 3.29 18.43 -7.03
CA VAL A 87 2.22 18.06 -7.98
C VAL A 87 0.88 18.57 -7.48
N ASP A 88 0.00 18.99 -8.40
CA ASP A 88 -1.37 19.35 -8.04
C ASP A 88 -2.17 18.09 -7.68
N LEU A 89 -2.47 17.93 -6.39
CA LEU A 89 -3.22 16.79 -5.86
C LEU A 89 -4.70 16.75 -6.29
N ARG A 90 -5.19 17.81 -6.95
CA ARG A 90 -6.55 17.89 -7.49
C ARG A 90 -6.63 17.49 -8.96
N ASP A 91 -5.50 17.27 -9.63
CA ASP A 91 -5.47 16.79 -11.01
C ASP A 91 -5.79 15.29 -11.09
N ARG A 92 -7.06 14.98 -11.33
CA ARG A 92 -7.57 13.61 -11.47
C ARG A 92 -7.13 12.93 -12.78
N ASN A 93 -6.49 13.67 -13.70
CA ASN A 93 -6.03 13.15 -14.98
C ASN A 93 -4.50 12.96 -15.03
N SER A 94 -3.80 13.13 -13.91
CA SER A 94 -2.35 13.02 -13.83
C SER A 94 -1.82 11.69 -14.42
N SER A 95 -0.68 11.78 -15.10
CA SER A 95 0.09 10.64 -15.58
C SER A 95 0.86 9.94 -14.46
N VAL A 96 0.97 10.55 -13.28
CA VAL A 96 1.67 10.02 -12.11
C VAL A 96 0.70 9.22 -11.25
N GLY A 97 1.02 7.94 -10.97
CA GLY A 97 0.28 7.10 -10.01
C GLY A 97 -0.70 6.07 -10.58
N LYS A 98 -0.60 5.69 -11.87
CA LYS A 98 -1.40 4.57 -12.44
C LYS A 98 -0.70 3.23 -12.20
N LEU A 99 -1.40 2.32 -11.50
CA LEU A 99 -0.83 1.08 -10.94
C LEU A 99 -0.47 0.02 -12.00
N ASP A 100 -0.96 0.15 -13.23
CA ASP A 100 -0.92 -0.89 -14.28
C ASP A 100 0.43 -1.05 -14.99
N LYS A 101 1.40 -0.14 -14.76
CA LYS A 101 2.69 -0.12 -15.48
C LYS A 101 3.91 0.07 -14.58
N ALA A 102 3.73 0.03 -13.27
CA ALA A 102 4.69 0.57 -12.32
C ALA A 102 6.04 -0.17 -12.28
N LEU A 103 6.09 -1.48 -12.55
CA LEU A 103 7.35 -2.27 -12.56
C LEU A 103 8.22 -1.98 -13.79
N ASP A 104 7.63 -2.02 -14.99
CA ASP A 104 8.35 -1.75 -16.24
C ASP A 104 8.85 -0.29 -16.28
N VAL A 105 8.01 0.64 -15.81
CA VAL A 105 8.37 2.05 -15.69
C VAL A 105 9.42 2.26 -14.61
N ALA A 106 9.31 1.60 -13.46
CA ALA A 106 10.31 1.74 -12.40
C ALA A 106 11.72 1.37 -12.89
N GLN A 107 11.84 0.31 -13.68
CA GLN A 107 13.13 -0.11 -14.24
C GLN A 107 13.61 0.82 -15.37
N ALA A 108 12.70 1.31 -16.23
CA ALA A 108 13.04 2.22 -17.33
C ALA A 108 13.42 3.64 -16.86
N GLU A 109 12.75 4.14 -15.82
CA GLU A 109 12.89 5.51 -15.30
C GLU A 109 13.82 5.58 -14.08
N GLY A 110 14.48 4.48 -13.73
CA GLY A 110 15.43 4.42 -12.61
C GLY A 110 14.80 4.65 -11.23
N TRP A 111 13.52 4.32 -11.06
CA TRP A 111 12.87 4.38 -9.75
C TRP A 111 13.49 3.36 -8.81
N THR A 112 13.56 3.71 -7.53
CA THR A 112 14.11 2.81 -6.52
C THR A 112 13.14 1.67 -6.28
N ILE A 113 13.52 0.46 -6.70
CA ILE A 113 12.87 -0.77 -6.29
C ILE A 113 13.44 -1.12 -4.92
N VAL A 114 12.58 -1.19 -3.90
CA VAL A 114 13.00 -1.49 -2.54
C VAL A 114 12.91 -2.98 -2.29
N ASP A 115 14.04 -3.57 -1.91
CA ASP A 115 14.15 -4.95 -1.46
C ASP A 115 13.89 -4.97 0.04
N MET A 116 12.73 -5.48 0.45
CA MET A 116 12.34 -5.51 1.87
C MET A 116 13.30 -6.32 2.74
N LYS A 117 14.01 -7.31 2.20
CA LYS A 117 15.00 -8.11 2.95
C LYS A 117 16.25 -7.28 3.27
N ASN A 118 16.65 -6.38 2.37
CA ASN A 118 17.90 -5.61 2.48
C ASN A 118 17.67 -4.18 3.00
N ASP A 119 16.54 -3.57 2.69
CA ASP A 119 16.30 -2.13 2.83
C ASP A 119 15.40 -1.76 4.03
N TRP A 120 14.84 -2.72 4.77
CA TRP A 120 13.97 -2.45 5.93
C TRP A 120 14.62 -1.60 7.04
N LYS A 121 15.95 -1.48 7.04
CA LYS A 121 16.70 -0.63 7.96
C LYS A 121 16.56 0.87 7.67
N ARG A 122 16.06 1.24 6.48
CA ARG A 122 15.71 2.63 6.15
C ARG A 122 14.27 2.90 6.56
N VAL A 123 14.13 3.56 7.71
CA VAL A 123 12.88 4.23 8.06
C VAL A 123 12.75 5.45 7.16
N PHE A 124 11.89 5.39 6.15
CA PHE A 124 11.46 6.59 5.44
C PHE A 124 10.61 7.40 6.42
N ALA A 125 11.23 8.37 7.08
CA ALA A 125 10.52 9.29 7.94
C ALA A 125 9.49 10.05 7.09
N PHE A 126 8.21 9.95 7.45
CA PHE A 126 7.30 11.03 7.12
C PHE A 126 7.69 12.20 8.02
N GLU A 127 8.63 13.02 7.57
CA GLU A 127 8.85 14.32 8.19
C GLU A 127 7.55 15.10 8.03
N GLY A 128 6.83 15.26 9.14
CA GLY A 128 5.62 16.05 9.20
C GLY A 128 5.93 17.47 8.78
N LYS A 129 5.21 17.95 7.76
CA LYS A 129 4.97 19.38 7.57
C LYS A 129 3.66 19.75 8.24
#